data_AF-A0A7J5C354-F1
#
_entry.id   AF-A0A7J5C354-F1
#
_cell.length_a   1.000
_cell.length_b   1.000
_cell.length_c   1.000
_cell.angle_alpha   90.00
_cell.angle_beta   90.00
_cell.angle_gamma   90.00
#
_symmetry.space_group_name_H-M   'P 1'
#
loop_
_entity.id
_entity.type
_entity.pdbx_description
1 polymer ?
#
loop_
_entity_poly.entity_id
_entity_poly.type
_entity_poly.pdbx_seq_one_letter_code
_entity_poly.pdbx_strand_id
1 'polypeptide(L)'
;MRSRRGAGKRVRGAFLAFVMTAVAVFAAPTPSMADGDLYFVGCEGSYASCLIGTKVGLPSGQCMTASASYGSTQVCIEYSGDYVYVRDGLADGRSAMARIDSELGLAYRYCRNTQGAGTWVRCNFDWSEAGR
;
A
#
# COMPACT_ATOMS: atom_id res chain seq x y z
N MET A 1 13.38 -80.97 -1.52
CA MET A 1 13.05 -81.36 -2.91
C MET A 1 12.81 -80.11 -3.75
N ARG A 2 13.21 -80.19 -5.03
CA ARG A 2 13.37 -79.12 -6.03
C ARG A 2 12.04 -78.60 -6.63
N SER A 3 12.07 -77.33 -7.03
CA SER A 3 11.38 -76.73 -8.21
C SER A 3 9.85 -76.58 -8.10
N ARG A 4 9.22 -75.47 -8.47
CA ARG A 4 9.30 -74.80 -9.78
C ARG A 4 9.03 -73.30 -9.70
N ARG A 5 9.83 -72.55 -10.48
CA ARG A 5 9.55 -71.19 -10.94
C ARG A 5 8.33 -71.19 -11.86
N GLY A 6 7.46 -70.20 -11.71
CA GLY A 6 6.47 -69.81 -12.72
C GLY A 6 6.50 -68.29 -12.87
N ALA A 7 7.18 -67.80 -13.90
CA ALA A 7 7.24 -66.40 -14.27
C ALA A 7 5.99 -66.03 -15.09
N GLY A 8 5.21 -65.08 -14.59
CA GLY A 8 4.06 -64.49 -15.28
C GLY A 8 4.27 -62.99 -15.48
N LYS A 9 4.34 -62.57 -16.74
CA LYS A 9 4.77 -61.26 -17.23
C LYS A 9 3.86 -60.09 -16.81
N ARG A 10 4.54 -58.96 -16.52
CA ARG A 10 4.28 -57.59 -17.01
C ARG A 10 2.86 -57.02 -16.84
N VAL A 11 2.74 -55.97 -16.03
CA VAL A 11 2.25 -54.66 -16.52
C VAL A 11 3.05 -53.56 -15.82
N ARG A 12 3.84 -52.84 -16.62
CA ARG A 12 4.38 -51.53 -16.27
C ARG A 12 3.19 -50.55 -16.29
N GLY A 13 2.91 -49.91 -15.18
CA GLY A 13 1.91 -48.84 -15.10
C GLY A 13 2.34 -47.86 -14.03
N ALA A 14 3.34 -47.03 -14.34
CA ALA A 14 3.70 -45.89 -13.51
C ALA A 14 2.55 -44.89 -13.58
N PHE A 15 1.68 -44.89 -12.57
CA PHE A 15 0.77 -43.79 -12.33
C PHE A 15 1.58 -42.64 -11.72
N LEU A 16 2.12 -41.79 -12.59
CA LEU A 16 2.56 -40.45 -12.23
C LEU A 16 1.33 -39.66 -11.81
N ALA A 17 1.07 -39.62 -10.50
CA ALA A 17 0.11 -38.69 -9.92
C ALA A 17 0.69 -37.27 -10.06
N PHE A 18 0.20 -36.54 -11.06
CA PHE A 18 0.43 -35.10 -11.17
C PHE A 18 -0.32 -34.41 -10.02
N VAL A 19 0.40 -34.08 -8.94
CA VAL A 19 -0.12 -33.20 -7.90
C VAL A 19 -0.12 -31.77 -8.46
N MET A 20 -1.24 -31.36 -9.05
CA MET A 20 -1.48 -29.96 -9.39
C MET A 20 -1.75 -29.18 -8.10
N THR A 21 -0.70 -28.66 -7.45
CA THR A 21 -0.85 -27.58 -6.48
C THR A 21 -1.19 -26.30 -7.23
N ALA A 22 -2.49 -26.04 -7.43
CA ALA A 22 -2.96 -24.73 -7.81
C ALA A 22 -2.77 -23.80 -6.60
N VAL A 23 -1.64 -23.10 -6.55
CA VAL A 23 -1.48 -21.94 -5.65
C VAL A 23 -2.28 -20.81 -6.28
N ALA A 24 -3.56 -20.73 -5.92
CA ALA A 24 -4.35 -19.55 -6.21
C ALA A 24 -3.83 -18.41 -5.34
N VAL A 25 -2.95 -17.58 -5.91
CA VAL A 25 -2.63 -16.26 -5.34
C VAL A 25 -3.85 -15.40 -5.59
N PHE A 26 -4.85 -15.52 -4.71
CA PHE A 26 -5.86 -14.48 -4.59
C PHE A 26 -5.12 -13.27 -4.03
N ALA A 27 -4.81 -12.29 -4.89
CA ALA A 27 -4.66 -10.92 -4.44
C ALA A 27 -6.03 -10.51 -3.89
N ALA A 28 -6.29 -10.87 -2.63
CA ALA A 28 -7.41 -10.34 -1.90
C ALA A 28 -7.28 -8.81 -1.98
N PRO A 29 -8.33 -8.08 -2.38
CA PRO A 29 -8.29 -6.63 -2.25
C PRO A 29 -7.90 -6.32 -0.81
N THR A 30 -6.84 -5.55 -0.64
CA THR A 30 -6.42 -5.11 0.69
C THR A 30 -7.62 -4.44 1.36
N PRO A 31 -7.99 -4.83 2.60
CA PRO A 31 -9.11 -4.23 3.31
C PRO A 31 -8.70 -2.81 3.73
N SER A 32 -8.70 -1.87 2.80
CA SER A 32 -8.51 -0.45 3.08
C SER A 32 -9.74 0.39 2.70
N MET A 33 -10.79 -0.21 2.13
CA MET A 33 -11.95 0.55 1.61
C MET A 33 -13.32 -0.13 1.76
N ALA A 34 -13.46 -1.18 2.58
CA ALA A 34 -14.72 -1.91 2.69
C ALA A 34 -15.65 -1.43 3.83
N ASP A 35 -15.14 -0.60 4.75
CA ASP A 35 -15.95 0.11 5.74
C ASP A 35 -15.47 1.56 5.72
N GLY A 36 -16.36 2.50 5.43
CA GLY A 36 -16.01 3.87 5.04
C GLY A 36 -15.07 4.52 6.04
N ASP A 37 -13.79 4.65 5.70
CA ASP A 37 -12.84 5.41 6.48
C ASP A 37 -13.25 6.87 6.40
N LEU A 38 -13.93 7.35 7.44
CA LEU A 38 -14.44 8.73 7.56
C LEU A 38 -13.33 9.79 7.42
N TYR A 39 -12.06 9.39 7.41
CA TYR A 39 -10.93 10.28 7.09
C TYR A 39 -10.78 10.59 5.60
N PHE A 40 -11.29 9.72 4.72
CA PHE A 40 -11.14 9.80 3.28
C PHE A 40 -12.44 10.22 2.59
N VAL A 41 -13.18 11.16 3.20
CA VAL A 41 -14.35 11.78 2.57
C VAL A 41 -13.90 12.49 1.28
N GLY A 42 -14.43 12.03 0.13
CA GLY A 42 -14.09 12.55 -1.20
C GLY A 42 -13.13 11.65 -2.00
N CYS A 43 -12.53 10.63 -1.40
CA CYS A 43 -11.64 9.68 -2.08
C CYS A 43 -12.36 8.69 -3.00
N GLU A 44 -13.69 8.63 -2.94
CA GLU A 44 -14.52 7.89 -3.90
C GLU A 44 -14.62 8.60 -5.26
N GLY A 45 -14.30 9.90 -5.30
CA GLY A 45 -14.31 10.68 -6.52
C GLY A 45 -13.05 10.45 -7.36
N SER A 46 -13.22 10.39 -8.69
CA SER A 46 -12.10 10.25 -9.64
C SER A 46 -11.14 11.45 -9.66
N TYR A 47 -11.44 12.51 -8.91
CA TYR A 47 -10.62 13.72 -8.77
C TYR A 47 -9.64 13.66 -7.60
N ALA A 48 -9.69 12.59 -6.78
CA ALA A 48 -8.85 12.41 -5.60
C ALA A 48 -8.08 11.08 -5.66
N SER A 49 -6.84 11.09 -5.15
CA SER A 49 -6.07 9.88 -4.85
C SER A 49 -5.71 9.87 -3.37
N CYS A 50 -5.91 8.73 -2.71
CA CYS A 50 -5.85 8.64 -1.26
C CYS A 50 -5.07 7.41 -0.82
N LEU A 51 -4.02 7.62 -0.03
CA LEU A 51 -3.09 6.57 0.37
C LEU A 51 -2.85 6.61 1.88
N ILE A 52 -2.74 5.42 2.47
CA ILE A 52 -2.20 5.24 3.81
C ILE A 52 -0.68 5.11 3.67
N GLY A 53 0.06 5.99 4.35
CA GLY A 53 1.51 6.05 4.21
C GLY A 53 2.20 4.86 4.87
N THR A 54 3.32 4.44 4.27
CA THR A 54 4.22 3.45 4.86
C THR A 54 5.20 4.12 5.80
N LYS A 55 5.45 3.57 6.99
CA LYS A 55 6.39 4.13 7.97
C LYS A 55 7.80 4.24 7.38
N VAL A 56 8.44 5.39 7.58
CA VAL A 56 9.81 5.66 7.11
C VAL A 56 10.62 6.44 8.15
N GLY A 57 11.91 6.64 7.86
CA GLY A 57 12.78 7.55 8.60
C GLY A 57 12.52 9.02 8.26
N LEU A 58 13.53 9.87 8.43
CA LEU A 58 13.43 11.28 8.08
C LEU A 58 13.22 11.46 6.56
N PRO A 59 12.38 12.43 6.15
CA PRO A 59 12.12 12.70 4.75
C PRO A 59 13.29 13.42 4.07
N SER A 60 13.43 13.21 2.76
CA SER A 60 14.11 14.12 1.85
C SER A 60 13.08 15.09 1.22
N GLY A 61 13.53 16.27 0.77
CA GLY A 61 12.69 17.21 0.02
C GLY A 61 12.34 18.50 0.77
N GLN A 62 11.38 19.24 0.22
CA GLN A 62 10.93 20.52 0.78
C GLN A 62 9.86 20.27 1.85
N CYS A 63 10.14 20.70 3.07
CA CYS A 63 9.29 20.50 4.23
C CYS A 63 8.55 21.77 4.63
N MET A 64 7.28 21.60 4.99
CA MET A 64 6.42 22.64 5.55
C MET A 64 5.70 22.09 6.79
N THR A 65 5.30 22.99 7.67
CA THR A 65 4.42 22.66 8.80
C THR A 65 2.99 23.02 8.42
N ALA A 66 2.03 22.16 8.80
CA ALA A 66 0.62 22.46 8.60
C ALA A 66 0.21 23.74 9.35
N SER A 67 -0.94 24.32 8.98
CA SER A 67 -1.46 25.53 9.63
C SER A 67 -1.65 25.34 11.15
N ALA A 68 -1.71 26.45 11.90
CA ALA A 68 -1.64 26.46 13.36
C ALA A 68 -2.64 25.52 14.07
N SER A 69 -3.83 25.28 13.49
CA SER A 69 -4.82 24.33 14.03
C SER A 69 -4.32 22.88 14.12
N TYR A 70 -3.33 22.53 13.29
CA TYR A 70 -2.69 21.21 13.24
C TYR A 70 -1.16 21.35 13.20
N GLY A 71 -0.61 22.42 13.79
CA GLY A 71 0.80 22.82 13.63
C GLY A 71 1.84 21.81 14.13
N SER A 72 1.41 20.69 14.71
CA SER A 72 2.21 19.52 15.01
C SER A 72 2.43 18.60 13.81
N THR A 73 1.59 18.69 12.77
CA THR A 73 1.73 17.93 11.52
C THR A 73 2.77 18.58 10.63
N GLN A 74 3.74 17.78 10.17
CA GLN A 74 4.75 18.23 9.22
C GLN A 74 4.57 17.46 7.91
N VAL A 75 4.71 18.16 6.80
CA VAL A 75 4.55 17.60 5.46
C VAL A 75 5.79 17.92 4.66
N CYS A 76 6.39 16.92 4.00
CA CYS A 76 7.46 17.16 3.05
C CYS A 76 7.09 16.59 1.69
N ILE A 77 7.44 17.30 0.63
CA ILE A 77 7.19 16.88 -0.74
C ILE A 77 8.55 16.73 -1.44
N GLU A 78 8.78 15.54 -1.96
CA GLU A 78 9.92 15.23 -2.83
C GLU A 78 9.39 15.13 -4.26
N TYR A 79 9.37 16.27 -4.95
CA TYR A 79 8.75 16.40 -6.26
C TYR A 79 9.34 15.46 -7.31
N SER A 80 10.64 15.21 -7.29
CA SER A 80 11.31 14.33 -8.26
C SER A 80 11.11 12.83 -8.00
N GLY A 81 10.55 12.46 -6.84
CA GLY A 81 10.26 11.07 -6.48
C GLY A 81 8.78 10.80 -6.27
N ASP A 82 7.92 11.80 -6.52
CA ASP A 82 6.48 11.78 -6.31
C ASP A 82 6.03 11.33 -4.92
N TYR A 83 6.86 11.66 -3.93
CA TYR A 83 6.65 11.27 -2.54
C TYR A 83 6.10 12.41 -1.70
N VAL A 84 5.10 12.07 -0.90
CA VAL A 84 4.58 12.92 0.18
C VAL A 84 4.89 12.25 1.50
N TYR A 85 5.59 12.96 2.36
CA TYR A 85 5.92 12.54 3.70
C TYR A 85 5.03 13.27 4.71
N VAL A 86 4.50 12.55 5.70
CA VAL A 86 3.64 13.13 6.74
C VAL A 86 4.10 12.68 8.11
N ARG A 87 4.42 13.65 8.96
CA ARG A 87 4.71 13.43 10.37
C ARG A 87 3.48 13.70 11.20
N ASP A 88 3.18 12.76 12.07
CA ASP A 88 2.33 13.04 13.22
C ASP A 88 3.19 13.57 14.36
N GLY A 89 2.95 14.81 14.79
CA GLY A 89 3.72 15.43 15.86
C GLY A 89 3.02 15.47 17.21
N LEU A 90 1.78 14.99 17.34
CA LEU A 90 0.99 15.16 18.57
C LEU A 90 0.44 13.83 19.06
N ALA A 91 0.69 13.51 20.33
CA ALA A 91 0.17 12.31 20.98
C ALA A 91 -1.27 12.51 21.47
N ASP A 92 -2.20 12.81 20.57
CA ASP A 92 -3.62 13.03 20.86
C ASP A 92 -4.53 11.87 20.41
N GLY A 93 -3.94 10.79 19.88
CA GLY A 93 -4.65 9.62 19.35
C GLY A 93 -5.31 9.86 17.99
N ARG A 94 -5.09 11.02 17.35
CA ARG A 94 -5.58 11.32 16.00
C ARG A 94 -4.49 11.00 14.98
N SER A 95 -4.91 10.70 13.75
CA SER A 95 -3.97 10.58 12.62
C SER A 95 -3.63 11.95 12.05
N ALA A 96 -2.36 12.17 11.74
CA ALA A 96 -1.94 13.28 10.88
C ALA A 96 -2.23 12.96 9.39
N MET A 97 -2.53 13.98 8.61
CA MET A 97 -2.82 13.84 7.17
C MET A 97 -2.31 15.06 6.41
N ALA A 98 -1.76 14.83 5.22
CA ALA A 98 -1.53 15.86 4.22
C ALA A 98 -2.63 15.81 3.15
N ARG A 99 -3.08 16.98 2.73
CA ARG A 99 -3.84 17.20 1.50
C ARG A 99 -2.98 18.05 0.57
N ILE A 100 -2.72 17.54 -0.62
CA ILE A 100 -2.02 18.27 -1.68
C ILE A 100 -3.05 18.63 -2.74
N ASP A 101 -3.25 19.92 -2.96
CA ASP A 101 -4.08 20.45 -4.02
C ASP A 101 -3.22 20.70 -5.27
N SER A 102 -3.76 20.41 -6.45
CA SER A 102 -3.11 20.71 -7.74
C SER A 102 -4.09 21.39 -8.69
N GLU A 103 -3.58 22.36 -9.45
CA GLU A 103 -4.32 22.97 -10.57
C GLU A 103 -4.18 22.17 -11.88
N LEU A 104 -3.26 21.20 -11.91
CA LEU A 104 -2.95 20.35 -13.06
C LEU A 104 -3.07 18.86 -12.68
N GLY A 105 -3.81 18.09 -13.47
CA GLY A 105 -4.08 16.65 -13.21
C GLY A 105 -5.13 16.42 -12.14
N LEU A 106 -4.93 15.41 -11.28
CA LEU A 106 -5.83 15.14 -10.15
C LEU A 106 -5.86 16.32 -9.17
N ALA A 107 -7.08 16.75 -8.81
CA ALA A 107 -7.32 17.90 -7.96
C ALA A 107 -6.74 17.71 -6.56
N TYR A 108 -6.91 16.51 -5.97
CA TYR A 108 -6.50 16.25 -4.58
C TYR A 108 -5.70 14.97 -4.42
N ARG A 109 -4.71 15.03 -3.54
CA ARG A 109 -3.95 13.86 -3.07
C ARG A 109 -3.90 13.86 -1.55
N TYR A 110 -4.27 12.74 -0.93
CA TYR A 110 -4.34 12.61 0.53
C TYR A 110 -3.38 11.54 1.03
N CYS A 111 -2.45 11.93 1.90
CA CYS A 111 -1.53 11.00 2.56
C CYS A 111 -1.80 10.97 4.06
N ARG A 112 -2.22 9.82 4.59
CA ARG A 112 -2.55 9.64 6.01
C ARG A 112 -1.43 8.91 6.76
N ASN A 113 -1.10 9.41 7.95
CA ASN A 113 -0.24 8.73 8.91
C ASN A 113 -1.07 8.01 9.99
N THR A 114 -1.09 6.68 9.94
CA THR A 114 -1.75 5.82 10.94
C THR A 114 -0.78 5.21 11.96
N GLN A 115 0.50 5.59 11.91
CA GLN A 115 1.58 5.01 12.72
C GLN A 115 1.76 5.70 14.09
N GLY A 116 1.01 6.80 14.32
CA GLY A 116 0.94 7.53 15.58
C GLY A 116 2.03 8.58 15.77
N ALA A 117 1.95 9.30 16.88
CA ALA A 117 2.78 10.44 17.19
C ALA A 117 4.29 10.15 17.15
N GLY A 118 5.04 11.12 16.65
CA GLY A 118 6.49 11.07 16.47
C GLY A 118 6.95 10.33 15.22
N THR A 119 6.05 9.69 14.47
CA THR A 119 6.41 8.90 13.29
C THR A 119 6.30 9.68 11.99
N TRP A 120 7.12 9.30 11.02
CA TRP A 120 6.99 9.69 9.62
C TRP A 120 6.43 8.55 8.80
N VAL A 121 5.55 8.88 7.85
CA VAL A 121 5.13 7.97 6.79
C VAL A 121 5.40 8.59 5.42
N ARG A 122 5.45 7.75 4.40
CA ARG A 122 5.58 8.14 2.98
C ARG A 122 4.45 7.54 2.16
N CYS A 123 3.82 8.36 1.33
CA CYS A 123 2.93 7.95 0.25
C CYS A 123 3.63 8.19 -1.10
N ASN A 124 3.55 7.20 -1.99
CA ASN A 124 3.99 7.35 -3.38
C ASN A 124 2.76 7.51 -4.26
N PHE A 125 2.60 8.68 -4.87
CA PHE A 125 1.47 8.95 -5.75
C PHE A 125 1.78 8.72 -7.22
N ASP A 126 3.06 8.55 -7.59
CA ASP A 126 3.51 8.35 -8.98
C ASP A 126 2.80 9.33 -9.93
N TRP A 127 2.81 10.62 -9.58
CA TRP A 127 1.98 11.60 -10.28
C TRP A 127 2.61 11.99 -11.61
N SER A 128 1.77 12.18 -12.61
CA SER A 128 2.21 12.64 -13.92
C SER A 128 2.80 14.05 -13.84
N GLU A 129 4.09 14.19 -14.14
CA GLU A 129 4.74 15.50 -14.33
C GLU A 129 4.13 16.30 -15.51
N ALA A 130 3.41 15.62 -16.41
CA ALA A 130 2.69 16.25 -17.52
C ALA A 130 1.33 16.86 -17.11
N GLY A 131 0.94 16.75 -15.84
CA GLY A 131 -0.32 17.32 -15.32
C GLY A 131 -1.58 16.65 -15.86
N ARG A 132 -1.53 15.35 -16.16
CA ARG A 132 -2.64 14.56 -16.74
C ARG A 132 -3.07 13.45 -15.80
#